data_AF-A0A661SSX3-F1
#
_entry.id   AF-A0A661SSX3-F1
#
_cell.length_a   1.000
_cell.length_b   1.000
_cell.length_c   1.000
_cell.angle_alpha   90.00
_cell.angle_beta   90.00
_cell.angle_gamma   90.00
#
_symmetry.space_group_name_H-M   'P 1'
#
loop_
_entity.id
_entity.type
_entity.pdbx_description
1 polymer ?
#
loop_
_entity_poly.entity_id
_entity_poly.type
_entity_poly.pdbx_seq_one_letter_code
_entity_poly.pdbx_strand_id
1 'polypeptide(L)'
;KTRKDESFIPYNLGVDGATIKTLMEEKTGSGNVLLDELMKPLPTETGAEITQLEAAEYVASLHPDKLKIFAMLIGNNDVLGAVIRGSGTRLTQEDISTFLSDTEAGHDLESVKDRLKQTADRLTAIPDSHLFIANLPCMTCTAFTFDKDDIERLASFPADVTALESGQLMGFGPVIGQPCNVSTSTARALDSDGVTLNAVISATVKISDGNSLNSQEAALINERVDAINAYIKSLADDNPNVTLVDIHGYLNSVVNGEVSIGDDVLTRTFGGGFFSLDGVHLSHTGYAGAANEFIKELNDAGLGLDIPLTDLEAVWAGDPYHDHDGDGFVPGPADLRIIDPMLVPFTDPDDNDVGTLPGYVTGTGLGCE
;
A
#
# COMPACT_ATOMS: atom_id res chain seq x y z
N LYS A 1 -14.30 -23.50 1.15
CA LYS A 1 -12.86 -23.87 1.01
C LYS A 1 -12.50 -24.76 2.20
N THR A 2 -11.92 -25.94 1.99
CA THR A 2 -11.37 -26.80 3.05
C THR A 2 -9.91 -26.43 3.31
N ARG A 3 -9.44 -26.51 4.55
CA ARG A 3 -8.01 -26.32 4.86
C ARG A 3 -7.21 -27.45 4.22
N LYS A 4 -6.06 -27.12 3.62
CA LYS A 4 -5.17 -28.12 3.01
C LYS A 4 -4.60 -29.07 4.05
N ASP A 5 -4.27 -28.54 5.21
CA ASP A 5 -3.79 -29.30 6.36
C ASP A 5 -4.41 -28.72 7.65
N GLU A 6 -5.04 -29.61 8.42
CA GLU A 6 -5.75 -29.26 9.65
C GLU A 6 -4.83 -29.20 10.88
N SER A 7 -3.58 -29.62 10.76
CA SER A 7 -2.56 -29.56 11.82
C SER A 7 -1.98 -28.16 12.03
N PHE A 8 -2.32 -27.21 11.15
CA PHE A 8 -1.90 -25.81 11.23
C PHE A 8 -3.06 -24.85 11.51
N ILE A 9 -2.76 -23.80 12.26
CA ILE A 9 -3.66 -22.67 12.51
C ILE A 9 -2.99 -21.39 11.99
N PRO A 10 -3.29 -20.98 10.75
CA PRO A 10 -2.89 -19.68 10.23
C PRO A 10 -3.67 -18.55 10.91
N TYR A 11 -2.97 -17.45 11.16
CA TYR A 11 -3.55 -16.19 11.61
C TYR A 11 -2.83 -15.01 10.96
N ASN A 12 -3.60 -14.10 10.36
CA ASN A 12 -3.05 -12.92 9.70
C ASN A 12 -3.15 -11.71 10.63
N LEU A 13 -2.07 -10.96 10.73
CA LEU A 13 -1.94 -9.72 11.49
C LEU A 13 -1.70 -8.58 10.50
N GLY A 14 -2.49 -7.52 10.63
CA GLY A 14 -2.64 -6.49 9.61
C GLY A 14 -4.12 -6.16 9.43
N VAL A 15 -4.47 -4.89 9.65
CA VAL A 15 -5.74 -4.28 9.23
C VAL A 15 -5.35 -3.09 8.37
N ASP A 16 -6.10 -2.82 7.31
CA ASP A 16 -5.87 -1.62 6.50
C ASP A 16 -5.90 -0.37 7.39
N GLY A 17 -4.91 0.50 7.19
CA GLY A 17 -4.70 1.69 8.03
C GLY A 17 -4.09 1.45 9.42
N ALA A 18 -3.90 0.21 9.88
CA ALA A 18 -3.34 -0.07 11.19
C ALA A 18 -1.82 0.18 11.25
N THR A 19 -1.39 0.77 12.36
CA THR A 19 0.02 0.85 12.82
C THR A 19 0.35 -0.31 13.76
N ILE A 20 1.63 -0.53 14.04
CA ILE A 20 2.04 -1.52 15.06
C ILE A 20 1.47 -1.18 16.45
N LYS A 21 1.26 0.11 16.75
CA LYS A 21 0.58 0.53 17.97
C LYS A 21 -0.87 0.09 17.99
N THR A 22 -1.64 0.35 16.94
CA THR A 22 -3.06 -0.05 16.88
C THR A 22 -3.24 -1.56 16.96
N LEU A 23 -2.35 -2.34 16.33
CA LEU A 23 -2.33 -3.81 16.43
C LEU A 23 -2.32 -4.28 17.89
N MET A 24 -1.54 -3.61 18.73
CA MET A 24 -1.28 -3.99 20.11
C MET A 24 -2.27 -3.38 21.11
N GLU A 25 -2.77 -2.17 20.83
CA GLU A 25 -3.46 -1.32 21.81
C GLU A 25 -4.91 -0.99 21.43
N GLU A 26 -5.26 -0.97 20.13
CA GLU A 26 -6.62 -0.65 19.72
C GLU A 26 -7.53 -1.87 19.91
N LYS A 27 -8.57 -1.69 20.73
CA LYS A 27 -9.57 -2.72 21.04
C LYS A 27 -10.81 -2.55 20.18
N THR A 28 -11.46 -3.67 19.86
CA THR A 28 -12.82 -3.65 19.30
C THR A 28 -13.77 -2.81 20.15
N GLY A 29 -14.72 -2.12 19.53
CA GLY A 29 -15.64 -1.20 20.20
C GLY A 29 -15.08 0.22 20.39
N SER A 30 -13.83 0.49 19.98
CA SER A 30 -13.21 1.83 19.99
C SER A 30 -13.84 2.83 19.01
N GLY A 31 -14.69 2.36 18.10
CA GLY A 31 -15.25 3.13 16.99
C GLY A 31 -14.59 2.86 15.63
N ASN A 32 -13.56 2.00 15.57
CA ASN A 32 -12.98 1.52 14.32
C ASN A 32 -13.82 0.39 13.72
N VAL A 33 -14.65 0.75 12.75
CA VAL A 33 -15.62 -0.16 12.12
C VAL A 33 -14.94 -1.31 11.35
N LEU A 34 -13.76 -1.07 10.76
CA LEU A 34 -13.00 -2.09 10.04
C LEU A 34 -12.42 -3.12 10.98
N LEU A 35 -11.82 -2.66 12.10
CA LEU A 35 -11.34 -3.54 13.15
C LEU A 35 -12.50 -4.39 13.72
N ASP A 36 -13.64 -3.75 14.01
CA ASP A 36 -14.81 -4.43 14.56
C ASP A 36 -15.38 -5.49 13.60
N GLU A 37 -15.39 -5.22 12.29
CA GLU A 37 -15.86 -6.20 11.30
C GLU A 37 -14.86 -7.37 11.17
N LEU A 38 -13.57 -7.07 11.08
CA LEU A 38 -12.52 -8.08 10.91
C LEU A 38 -12.44 -9.03 12.12
N MET A 39 -12.71 -8.53 13.33
CA MET A 39 -12.60 -9.32 14.56
C MET A 39 -13.83 -10.16 14.87
N LYS A 40 -14.94 -10.06 14.12
CA LYS A 40 -16.13 -10.90 14.38
C LYS A 40 -15.84 -12.38 14.11
N PRO A 41 -16.33 -13.31 14.96
CA PRO A 41 -17.18 -13.10 16.15
C PRO A 41 -16.41 -12.99 17.48
N LEU A 42 -15.08 -12.81 17.46
CA LEU A 42 -14.20 -13.03 18.61
C LEU A 42 -14.57 -12.24 19.87
N PRO A 43 -14.95 -10.94 19.84
CA PRO A 43 -15.36 -10.23 21.05
C PRO A 43 -16.56 -10.88 21.77
N THR A 44 -17.45 -11.52 21.02
CA THR A 44 -18.58 -12.27 21.59
C THR A 44 -18.13 -13.59 22.20
N GLU A 45 -17.22 -14.31 21.52
CA GLU A 45 -16.69 -15.59 21.98
C GLU A 45 -15.77 -15.44 23.22
N THR A 46 -15.00 -14.35 23.29
CA THR A 46 -14.14 -14.03 24.44
C THR A 46 -14.90 -13.34 25.58
N GLY A 47 -16.04 -12.71 25.27
CA GLY A 47 -16.79 -11.87 26.21
C GLY A 47 -16.06 -10.58 26.59
N ALA A 48 -15.10 -10.12 25.79
CA ALA A 48 -14.29 -8.95 26.05
C ALA A 48 -13.94 -8.19 24.77
N GLU A 49 -13.69 -6.89 24.91
CA GLU A 49 -13.06 -6.08 23.87
C GLU A 49 -11.58 -6.48 23.74
N ILE A 50 -11.17 -6.83 22.53
CA ILE A 50 -9.84 -7.39 22.26
C ILE A 50 -9.11 -6.61 21.17
N THR A 51 -7.78 -6.61 21.24
CA THR A 51 -6.92 -6.15 20.15
C THR A 51 -6.68 -7.25 19.12
N GLN A 52 -6.15 -6.92 17.95
CA GLN A 52 -5.84 -7.94 16.93
C GLN A 52 -4.75 -8.92 17.42
N LEU A 53 -3.79 -8.44 18.22
CA LEU A 53 -2.78 -9.31 18.84
C LEU A 53 -3.40 -10.25 19.89
N GLU A 54 -4.27 -9.73 20.76
CA GLU A 54 -5.01 -10.55 21.74
C GLU A 54 -5.90 -11.60 21.05
N ALA A 55 -6.48 -11.25 19.90
CA ALA A 55 -7.26 -12.16 19.06
C ALA A 55 -6.42 -13.33 18.53
N ALA A 56 -5.21 -13.04 18.03
CA ALA A 56 -4.28 -14.06 17.55
C ALA A 56 -3.85 -15.04 18.66
N GLU A 57 -3.55 -14.51 19.85
CA GLU A 57 -3.22 -15.31 21.03
C GLU A 57 -4.41 -16.17 21.49
N TYR A 58 -5.62 -15.61 21.49
CA TYR A 58 -6.83 -16.36 21.82
C TYR A 58 -7.04 -17.52 20.86
N VAL A 59 -6.98 -17.29 19.55
CA VAL A 59 -7.17 -18.36 18.56
C VAL A 59 -6.07 -19.41 18.63
N ALA A 60 -4.82 -19.02 18.90
CA ALA A 60 -3.75 -19.96 19.18
C ALA A 60 -4.05 -20.84 20.40
N SER A 61 -4.62 -20.27 21.47
CA SER A 61 -4.93 -21.01 22.71
C SER A 61 -6.01 -22.07 22.53
N LEU A 62 -6.90 -21.92 21.54
CA LEU A 62 -7.92 -22.92 21.19
C LEU A 62 -7.32 -24.19 20.56
N HIS A 63 -6.05 -24.13 20.16
CA HIS A 63 -5.37 -25.18 19.40
C HIS A 63 -3.98 -25.50 19.99
N PRO A 64 -3.91 -25.98 21.24
CA PRO A 64 -2.64 -26.25 21.92
C PRO A 64 -1.82 -27.40 21.29
N ASP A 65 -2.45 -28.24 20.47
CA ASP A 65 -1.90 -29.44 19.84
C ASP A 65 -1.48 -29.23 18.36
N LYS A 66 -1.55 -28.00 17.86
CA LYS A 66 -1.33 -27.65 16.45
C LYS A 66 -0.17 -26.67 16.29
N LEU A 67 0.45 -26.62 15.11
CA LEU A 67 1.39 -25.55 14.78
C LEU A 67 0.63 -24.26 14.48
N LYS A 68 1.02 -23.15 15.09
CA LYS A 68 0.48 -21.81 14.84
C LYS A 68 1.35 -21.10 13.83
N ILE A 69 0.74 -20.57 12.77
CA ILE A 69 1.45 -19.80 11.74
C ILE A 69 0.90 -18.39 11.79
N PHE A 70 1.74 -17.43 12.11
CA PHE A 70 1.38 -16.02 12.09
C PHE A 70 1.97 -15.38 10.83
N ALA A 71 1.14 -14.75 10.00
CA ALA A 71 1.61 -13.92 8.89
C ALA A 71 1.36 -12.46 9.26
N MET A 72 2.39 -11.62 9.24
CA MET A 72 2.33 -10.25 9.69
C MET A 72 2.84 -9.30 8.61
N LEU A 73 1.93 -8.49 8.07
CA LEU A 73 2.23 -7.35 7.20
C LEU A 73 1.66 -6.10 7.89
N ILE A 74 2.47 -5.50 8.76
CA ILE A 74 2.12 -4.33 9.57
C ILE A 74 3.34 -3.41 9.65
N GLY A 75 3.14 -2.14 9.98
CA GLY A 75 4.23 -1.16 10.09
C GLY A 75 4.23 -0.12 8.96
N ASN A 76 3.57 -0.42 7.85
CA ASN A 76 3.49 0.49 6.71
C ASN A 76 2.92 1.85 7.12
N ASN A 77 1.83 1.86 7.90
CA ASN A 77 1.18 3.09 8.37
C ASN A 77 1.96 3.85 9.44
N ASP A 78 2.99 3.24 10.05
CA ASP A 78 3.92 3.95 10.93
C ASP A 78 4.83 4.91 10.15
N VAL A 79 4.89 4.78 8.82
CA VAL A 79 5.68 5.65 7.93
C VAL A 79 4.81 6.32 6.87
N LEU A 80 3.82 5.62 6.31
CA LEU A 80 3.00 6.07 5.19
C LEU A 80 2.33 7.43 5.41
N GLY A 81 1.91 7.73 6.65
CA GLY A 81 1.33 9.03 6.99
C GLY A 81 2.27 10.21 6.71
N ALA A 82 3.58 9.99 6.63
CA ALA A 82 4.54 11.01 6.19
C ALA A 82 4.32 11.43 4.72
N VAL A 83 3.79 10.54 3.88
CA VAL A 83 3.56 10.72 2.43
C VAL A 83 2.12 11.15 2.15
N ILE A 84 1.13 10.52 2.79
CA ILE A 84 -0.28 10.68 2.37
C ILE A 84 -1.02 11.87 3.03
N ARG A 85 -0.38 12.59 3.96
CA ARG A 85 -1.03 13.68 4.70
C ARG A 85 -1.51 14.82 3.79
N GLY A 86 -2.71 15.30 4.08
CA GLY A 86 -3.37 16.31 3.25
C GLY A 86 -3.58 15.85 1.81
N SER A 87 -3.72 14.53 1.59
CA SER A 87 -3.73 13.92 0.26
C SER A 87 -2.44 14.19 -0.53
N GLY A 88 -1.28 14.25 0.12
CA GLY A 88 -0.01 14.57 -0.55
C GLY A 88 0.23 16.07 -0.78
N THR A 89 -0.36 16.93 0.06
CA THR A 89 -0.12 18.39 0.04
C THR A 89 0.66 18.88 1.26
N ARG A 90 1.15 17.95 2.09
CA ARG A 90 1.92 18.21 3.32
C ARG A 90 3.22 17.41 3.33
N LEU A 91 4.02 17.61 2.27
CA LEU A 91 5.24 16.87 1.99
C LEU A 91 6.53 17.60 2.38
N THR A 92 6.42 18.69 3.15
CA THR A 92 7.60 19.44 3.59
C THR A 92 8.44 18.62 4.57
N GLN A 93 9.74 18.91 4.64
CA GLN A 93 10.63 18.33 5.68
C GLN A 93 10.07 18.49 7.11
N GLU A 94 9.46 19.63 7.43
CA GLU A 94 8.85 19.88 8.75
C GLU A 94 7.66 18.94 9.00
N ASP A 95 6.74 18.83 8.05
CA ASP A 95 5.61 17.92 8.16
C ASP A 95 6.10 16.49 8.34
N ILE A 96 6.98 16.00 7.47
CA ILE A 96 7.55 14.63 7.51
C ILE A 96 8.18 14.35 8.87
N SER A 97 9.09 15.23 9.31
CA SER A 97 9.79 15.07 10.59
C SER A 97 8.83 15.07 11.77
N THR A 98 7.80 15.92 11.74
CA THR A 98 6.77 15.98 12.79
C THR A 98 6.04 14.65 12.94
N PHE A 99 5.62 14.02 11.84
CA PHE A 99 4.95 12.71 11.90
C PHE A 99 5.89 11.61 12.35
N LEU A 100 7.08 11.54 11.74
CA LEU A 100 8.04 10.48 12.05
C LEU A 100 8.63 10.58 13.47
N SER A 101 8.47 11.71 14.18
CA SER A 101 8.93 11.88 15.56
C SER A 101 7.80 11.91 16.59
N ASP A 102 6.55 11.65 16.18
CA ASP A 102 5.40 11.66 17.07
C ASP A 102 5.40 10.45 18.02
N THR A 103 5.79 10.70 19.27
CA THR A 103 5.84 9.70 20.34
C THR A 103 4.46 9.40 20.96
N GLU A 104 3.51 10.33 20.84
CA GLU A 104 2.15 10.13 21.35
C GLU A 104 1.38 9.18 20.43
N ALA A 105 1.46 9.41 19.12
CA ALA A 105 0.96 8.49 18.11
C ALA A 105 1.79 7.20 18.02
N GLY A 106 3.05 7.22 18.49
CA GLY A 106 3.95 6.07 18.50
C GLY A 106 4.64 5.80 17.17
N HIS A 107 4.72 6.82 16.31
CA HIS A 107 5.37 6.75 14.99
C HIS A 107 6.88 6.89 15.09
N ASP A 108 7.43 7.34 16.22
CA ASP A 108 8.87 7.41 16.42
C ASP A 108 9.54 6.02 16.32
N LEU A 109 10.77 6.01 15.81
CA LEU A 109 11.47 4.75 15.49
C LEU A 109 11.61 3.82 16.69
N GLU A 110 11.81 4.35 17.90
CA GLU A 110 12.00 3.53 19.08
C GLU A 110 10.68 2.87 19.50
N SER A 111 9.59 3.64 19.55
CA SER A 111 8.25 3.11 19.83
C SER A 111 7.83 2.01 18.85
N VAL A 112 8.15 2.18 17.55
CA VAL A 112 7.87 1.19 16.51
C VAL A 112 8.69 -0.09 16.74
N LYS A 113 10.01 0.05 16.96
CA LYS A 113 10.89 -1.10 17.24
C LYS A 113 10.47 -1.86 18.50
N ASP A 114 10.20 -1.16 19.59
CA ASP A 114 9.77 -1.75 20.84
C ASP A 114 8.49 -2.57 20.68
N ARG A 115 7.54 -2.08 19.87
CA ARG A 115 6.26 -2.76 19.61
C ARG A 115 6.40 -3.94 18.66
N LEU A 116 7.23 -3.80 17.62
CA LEU A 116 7.59 -4.94 16.75
C LEU A 116 8.21 -6.07 17.58
N LYS A 117 9.13 -5.72 18.47
CA LYS A 117 9.76 -6.68 19.37
C LYS A 117 8.76 -7.35 20.30
N GLN A 118 7.94 -6.56 20.99
CA GLN A 118 6.94 -7.09 21.91
C GLN A 118 5.93 -8.00 21.20
N THR A 119 5.52 -7.65 19.98
CA THR A 119 4.64 -8.48 19.16
C THR A 119 5.32 -9.80 18.79
N ALA A 120 6.56 -9.75 18.28
CA ALA A 120 7.32 -10.94 17.94
C ALA A 120 7.57 -11.85 19.15
N ASP A 121 8.01 -11.29 20.29
CA ASP A 121 8.24 -12.01 21.54
C ASP A 121 6.96 -12.73 22.02
N ARG A 122 5.80 -12.05 21.98
CA ARG A 122 4.52 -12.63 22.41
C ARG A 122 4.09 -13.79 21.52
N LEU A 123 4.16 -13.63 20.20
CA LEU A 123 3.75 -14.65 19.24
C LEU A 123 4.69 -15.86 19.24
N THR A 124 6.00 -15.63 19.38
CA THR A 124 7.02 -16.69 19.42
C THR A 124 7.10 -17.42 20.76
N ALA A 125 6.58 -16.82 21.84
CA ALA A 125 6.42 -17.48 23.13
C ALA A 125 5.27 -18.50 23.17
N ILE A 126 4.35 -18.45 22.20
CA ILE A 126 3.30 -19.46 22.05
C ILE A 126 3.96 -20.79 21.67
N PRO A 127 3.69 -21.90 22.38
CA PRO A 127 4.26 -23.21 22.04
C PRO A 127 3.95 -23.59 20.59
N ASP A 128 4.86 -24.22 19.85
CA ASP A 128 4.66 -24.61 18.45
C ASP A 128 4.09 -23.46 17.61
N SER A 129 4.82 -22.34 17.53
CA SER A 129 4.48 -21.20 16.68
C SER A 129 5.63 -20.80 15.76
N HIS A 130 5.27 -20.25 14.60
CA HIS A 130 6.20 -19.63 13.65
C HIS A 130 5.61 -18.32 13.14
N LEU A 131 6.41 -17.25 13.14
CA LEU A 131 6.04 -15.92 12.68
C LEU A 131 6.70 -15.63 11.32
N PHE A 132 5.90 -15.29 10.33
CA PHE A 132 6.33 -14.76 9.04
C PHE A 132 6.08 -13.26 9.07
N ILE A 133 7.14 -12.48 9.23
CA ILE A 133 7.08 -11.02 9.36
C ILE A 133 7.57 -10.38 8.06
N ALA A 134 6.72 -9.59 7.41
CA ALA A 134 7.11 -8.82 6.25
C ALA A 134 7.86 -7.55 6.65
N ASN A 135 8.88 -7.20 5.87
CA ASN A 135 9.46 -5.86 5.91
C ASN A 135 8.56 -4.84 5.18
N LEU A 136 8.80 -3.56 5.40
CA LEU A 136 8.02 -2.46 4.87
C LEU A 136 8.40 -2.20 3.40
N PRO A 137 7.42 -2.04 2.49
CA PRO A 137 7.68 -1.58 1.13
C PRO A 137 8.25 -0.16 1.10
N CYS A 138 8.77 0.25 -0.04
CA CYS A 138 9.14 1.65 -0.29
C CYS A 138 7.89 2.56 -0.25
N MET A 139 7.78 3.44 0.76
CA MET A 139 6.62 4.32 0.94
C MET A 139 6.56 5.47 -0.09
N THR A 140 7.71 5.87 -0.63
CA THR A 140 7.82 6.88 -1.69
C THR A 140 7.63 6.30 -3.09
N CYS A 141 7.51 4.97 -3.21
CA CYS A 141 7.34 4.26 -4.48
C CYS A 141 5.90 3.79 -4.69
N THR A 142 4.96 4.34 -3.92
CA THR A 142 3.52 4.05 -4.10
C THR A 142 2.99 4.81 -5.32
N ALA A 143 1.85 4.37 -5.87
CA ALA A 143 1.13 5.13 -6.90
C ALA A 143 0.53 6.45 -6.35
N PHE A 144 0.63 6.71 -5.06
CA PHE A 144 0.20 7.96 -4.42
C PHE A 144 1.11 9.15 -4.76
N THR A 145 2.30 8.88 -5.29
CA THR A 145 3.25 9.92 -5.68
C THR A 145 3.65 9.74 -7.14
N PHE A 146 3.77 10.85 -7.86
CA PHE A 146 4.00 10.89 -9.29
C PHE A 146 5.36 11.51 -9.61
N ASP A 147 6.22 10.76 -10.28
CA ASP A 147 7.40 11.33 -10.92
C ASP A 147 7.06 11.82 -12.34
N LYS A 148 8.09 12.28 -13.06
CA LYS A 148 7.92 12.80 -14.42
C LYS A 148 7.48 11.71 -15.39
N ASP A 149 7.94 10.47 -15.22
CA ASP A 149 7.65 9.37 -16.14
C ASP A 149 6.19 8.92 -15.98
N ASP A 150 5.66 8.96 -14.75
CA ASP A 150 4.23 8.73 -14.49
C ASP A 150 3.34 9.76 -15.19
N ILE A 151 3.70 11.05 -15.08
CA ILE A 151 2.92 12.13 -15.69
C ILE A 151 3.02 12.07 -17.21
N GLU A 152 4.18 11.74 -17.76
CA GLU A 152 4.38 11.55 -19.20
C GLU A 152 3.59 10.35 -19.73
N ARG A 153 3.52 9.25 -18.97
CA ARG A 153 2.69 8.08 -19.32
C ARG A 153 1.21 8.44 -19.42
N LEU A 154 0.70 9.24 -18.49
CA LEU A 154 -0.72 9.59 -18.40
C LEU A 154 -1.16 10.71 -19.38
N ALA A 155 -0.23 11.33 -20.09
CA ALA A 155 -0.55 12.38 -21.05
C ALA A 155 -1.07 11.77 -22.36
N SER A 156 -2.15 12.31 -22.92
CA SER A 156 -2.73 11.87 -24.21
C SER A 156 -1.89 12.28 -25.43
N PHE A 157 -0.73 12.88 -25.19
CA PHE A 157 0.21 13.39 -26.18
C PHE A 157 1.65 13.06 -25.76
N PRO A 158 2.62 13.04 -26.70
CA PRO A 158 4.03 12.83 -26.38
C PRO A 158 4.59 13.98 -25.52
N ALA A 159 4.51 13.84 -24.21
CA ALA A 159 4.93 14.85 -23.24
C ALA A 159 6.45 14.80 -22.99
N ASP A 160 7.00 15.96 -22.59
CA ASP A 160 8.35 16.13 -22.06
C ASP A 160 8.22 17.02 -20.81
N VAL A 161 8.18 16.39 -19.63
CA VAL A 161 7.96 17.04 -18.35
C VAL A 161 9.30 17.57 -17.83
N THR A 162 9.46 18.89 -17.97
CA THR A 162 10.68 19.64 -17.58
C THR A 162 10.49 20.47 -16.31
N ALA A 163 9.24 20.65 -15.87
CA ALA A 163 8.88 21.45 -14.70
C ALA A 163 8.99 20.70 -13.36
N LEU A 164 9.18 19.38 -13.40
CA LEU A 164 9.43 18.53 -12.23
C LEU A 164 10.89 18.07 -12.25
N GLU A 165 11.62 18.25 -11.15
CA GLU A 165 13.03 17.87 -11.09
C GLU A 165 13.20 16.34 -11.06
N SER A 166 14.35 15.85 -11.52
CA SER A 166 14.67 14.42 -11.46
C SER A 166 14.66 13.93 -9.99
N GLY A 167 13.85 12.91 -9.69
CA GLY A 167 13.70 12.38 -8.34
C GLY A 167 12.78 13.22 -7.43
N GLN A 168 12.11 14.24 -7.98
CA GLN A 168 11.02 14.93 -7.30
C GLN A 168 9.71 14.16 -7.55
N LEU A 169 8.88 14.03 -6.51
CA LEU A 169 7.65 13.24 -6.56
C LEU A 169 6.46 14.12 -6.17
N MET A 170 5.55 14.40 -7.10
CA MET A 170 4.32 15.15 -6.84
C MET A 170 3.33 14.29 -6.05
N GLY A 171 2.67 14.87 -5.04
CA GLY A 171 1.64 14.15 -4.30
C GLY A 171 0.35 13.93 -5.10
N PHE A 172 -0.47 12.97 -4.66
CA PHE A 172 -1.72 12.60 -5.31
C PHE A 172 -2.72 13.75 -5.49
N GLY A 173 -2.97 14.51 -4.42
CA GLY A 173 -3.96 15.59 -4.37
C GLY A 173 -3.72 16.69 -5.41
N PRO A 174 -2.49 17.20 -5.58
CA PRO A 174 -2.16 18.12 -6.66
C PRO A 174 -2.39 17.57 -8.08
N VAL A 175 -2.25 16.25 -8.28
CA VAL A 175 -2.50 15.61 -9.58
C VAL A 175 -3.99 15.55 -9.89
N ILE A 176 -4.80 14.98 -9.01
CA ILE A 176 -6.23 14.81 -9.26
C ILE A 176 -7.03 16.10 -9.05
N GLY A 177 -6.58 16.98 -8.14
CA GLY A 177 -7.30 18.18 -7.74
C GLY A 177 -8.39 17.90 -6.70
N GLN A 178 -9.16 18.93 -6.36
CA GLN A 178 -10.35 18.78 -5.52
C GLN A 178 -11.54 18.34 -6.38
N PRO A 179 -12.44 17.50 -5.86
CA PRO A 179 -13.72 17.24 -6.51
C PRO A 179 -14.42 18.58 -6.79
N CYS A 180 -15.12 18.68 -7.91
CA CYS A 180 -15.81 19.90 -8.38
C CYS A 180 -14.91 21.08 -8.81
N ASN A 181 -13.62 21.11 -8.46
CA ASN A 181 -12.70 22.14 -8.94
C ASN A 181 -11.33 21.55 -9.25
N VAL A 182 -11.27 21.01 -10.46
CA VAL A 182 -10.08 20.42 -11.04
C VAL A 182 -9.31 21.41 -11.89
N SER A 183 -9.82 22.62 -12.15
CA SER A 183 -9.31 23.55 -13.18
C SER A 183 -7.81 23.87 -13.10
N THR A 184 -7.17 23.66 -11.96
CA THR A 184 -5.74 23.88 -11.71
C THR A 184 -4.96 22.60 -11.40
N SER A 185 -5.55 21.42 -11.53
CA SER A 185 -4.89 20.14 -11.26
C SER A 185 -4.04 19.68 -12.45
N THR A 186 -3.01 18.87 -12.18
CA THR A 186 -2.17 18.32 -13.24
C THR A 186 -2.98 17.44 -14.20
N ALA A 187 -3.98 16.70 -13.70
CA ALA A 187 -4.84 15.85 -14.51
C ALA A 187 -5.55 16.63 -15.64
N ARG A 188 -5.94 17.90 -15.42
CA ARG A 188 -6.52 18.75 -16.48
C ARG A 188 -5.62 19.03 -17.65
N ALA A 189 -4.32 19.01 -17.41
CA ALA A 189 -3.35 19.39 -18.41
C ALA A 189 -2.86 18.17 -19.21
N LEU A 190 -3.26 16.95 -18.83
CA LEU A 190 -2.87 15.71 -19.50
C LEU A 190 -3.42 15.59 -20.93
N ASP A 191 -4.49 16.31 -21.28
CA ASP A 191 -5.05 16.39 -22.64
C ASP A 191 -4.91 17.79 -23.28
N SER A 192 -3.91 18.55 -22.85
CA SER A 192 -3.66 19.91 -23.36
C SER A 192 -2.50 19.94 -24.36
N ASP A 193 -1.38 20.55 -23.98
CA ASP A 193 -0.11 20.49 -24.68
C ASP A 193 1.04 20.54 -23.67
N GLY A 194 2.26 20.22 -24.11
CA GLY A 194 3.42 20.19 -23.23
C GLY A 194 3.75 21.52 -22.56
N VAL A 195 3.39 22.66 -23.17
CA VAL A 195 3.63 23.99 -22.59
C VAL A 195 2.68 24.22 -21.42
N THR A 196 1.40 23.91 -21.61
CA THR A 196 0.35 24.03 -20.61
C THR A 196 0.59 23.07 -19.45
N LEU A 197 0.92 21.80 -19.74
CA LEU A 197 1.27 20.80 -18.72
C LEU A 197 2.43 21.27 -17.83
N ASN A 198 3.54 21.70 -18.44
CA ASN A 198 4.68 22.21 -17.68
C ASN A 198 4.37 23.49 -16.90
N ALA A 199 3.51 24.38 -17.42
CA ALA A 199 3.07 25.57 -16.71
C ALA A 199 2.24 25.24 -15.45
N VAL A 200 1.33 24.26 -15.55
CA VAL A 200 0.53 23.77 -14.41
C VAL A 200 1.42 23.11 -13.38
N ILE A 201 2.28 22.15 -13.77
CA ILE A 201 3.22 21.49 -12.86
C ILE A 201 4.10 22.53 -12.15
N SER A 202 4.67 23.47 -12.90
CA SER A 202 5.52 24.53 -12.32
C SER A 202 4.75 25.41 -11.34
N ALA A 203 3.46 25.69 -11.56
CA ALA A 203 2.65 26.46 -10.61
C ALA A 203 2.39 25.63 -9.35
N THR A 204 2.03 24.36 -9.51
CA THR A 204 1.75 23.43 -8.42
C THR A 204 2.91 23.27 -7.45
N VAL A 205 4.13 23.05 -7.96
CA VAL A 205 5.30 22.77 -7.11
C VAL A 205 6.02 24.03 -6.61
N LYS A 206 5.98 25.16 -7.34
CA LYS A 206 6.63 26.42 -6.91
C LYS A 206 5.81 27.23 -5.92
N ILE A 207 4.49 27.12 -5.97
CA ILE A 207 3.60 27.90 -5.08
C ILE A 207 3.52 27.28 -3.69
N SER A 208 3.65 25.95 -3.57
CA SER A 208 3.56 25.23 -2.29
C SER A 208 4.58 24.10 -2.25
N ASP A 209 5.62 24.27 -1.43
CA ASP A 209 6.65 23.26 -1.15
C ASP A 209 6.04 21.92 -0.70
N GLY A 210 4.89 21.97 -0.02
CA GLY A 210 4.20 20.77 0.47
C GLY A 210 3.55 19.88 -0.60
N ASN A 211 3.51 20.28 -1.88
CA ASN A 211 2.83 19.53 -2.94
C ASN A 211 3.71 18.45 -3.61
N SER A 212 4.98 18.37 -3.26
CA SER A 212 5.91 17.37 -3.80
C SER A 212 7.01 17.04 -2.81
N LEU A 213 7.49 15.80 -2.83
CA LEU A 213 8.75 15.42 -2.18
C LEU A 213 9.91 15.83 -3.08
N ASN A 214 10.87 16.58 -2.53
CA ASN A 214 12.20 16.66 -3.11
C ASN A 214 13.08 15.47 -2.65
N SER A 215 14.27 15.32 -3.22
CA SER A 215 15.13 14.17 -2.92
C SER A 215 15.58 14.07 -1.45
N GLN A 216 15.67 15.20 -0.73
CA GLN A 216 16.02 15.18 0.71
C GLN A 216 14.84 14.71 1.56
N GLU A 217 13.62 15.15 1.21
CA GLU A 217 12.39 14.72 1.88
C GLU A 217 12.11 13.23 1.64
N ALA A 218 12.27 12.77 0.40
CA ALA A 218 12.17 11.35 0.06
C ALA A 218 13.24 10.53 0.82
N ALA A 219 14.47 11.04 0.96
CA ALA A 219 15.52 10.37 1.73
C ALA A 219 15.16 10.20 3.20
N LEU A 220 14.54 11.20 3.86
CA LEU A 220 14.10 11.07 5.27
C LEU A 220 13.11 9.92 5.47
N ILE A 221 12.19 9.74 4.52
CA ILE A 221 11.19 8.68 4.55
C ILE A 221 11.87 7.32 4.29
N ASN A 222 12.73 7.24 3.27
CA ASN A 222 13.43 6.01 2.92
C ASN A 222 14.38 5.55 4.04
N GLU A 223 15.11 6.46 4.68
CA GLU A 223 15.95 6.16 5.85
C GLU A 223 15.13 5.59 7.01
N ARG A 224 13.89 6.08 7.21
CA ARG A 224 12.99 5.51 8.21
C ARG A 224 12.57 4.08 7.84
N VAL A 225 12.16 3.85 6.59
CA VAL A 225 11.81 2.51 6.10
C VAL A 225 12.99 1.55 6.30
N ASP A 226 14.20 1.95 5.88
CA ASP A 226 15.41 1.15 6.01
C ASP A 226 15.73 0.82 7.48
N ALA A 227 15.57 1.79 8.38
CA ALA A 227 15.83 1.59 9.81
C ALA A 227 14.85 0.60 10.46
N ILE A 228 13.58 0.58 10.03
CA ILE A 228 12.59 -0.40 10.49
C ILE A 228 12.86 -1.75 9.84
N ASN A 229 13.16 -1.80 8.54
CA ASN A 229 13.45 -3.05 7.81
C ASN A 229 14.70 -3.75 8.35
N ALA A 230 15.76 -3.01 8.66
CA ALA A 230 16.94 -3.54 9.31
C ALA A 230 16.61 -4.15 10.68
N TYR A 231 15.67 -3.55 11.42
CA TYR A 231 15.21 -4.08 12.70
C TYR A 231 14.37 -5.34 12.55
N ILE A 232 13.41 -5.36 11.63
CA ILE A 232 12.62 -6.55 11.30
C ILE A 232 13.54 -7.71 10.90
N LYS A 233 14.53 -7.45 10.05
CA LYS A 233 15.54 -8.45 9.70
C LYS A 233 16.28 -8.97 10.93
N SER A 234 16.68 -8.09 11.86
CA SER A 234 17.33 -8.54 13.10
C SER A 234 16.44 -9.42 13.96
N LEU A 235 15.13 -9.16 14.02
CA LEU A 235 14.18 -10.04 14.73
C LEU A 235 14.13 -11.44 14.11
N ALA A 236 14.19 -11.55 12.79
CA ALA A 236 14.27 -12.84 12.09
C ALA A 236 15.62 -13.54 12.30
N ASP A 237 16.73 -12.82 12.19
CA ASP A 237 18.07 -13.36 12.40
C ASP A 237 18.27 -13.89 13.83
N ASP A 238 17.69 -13.21 14.83
CA ASP A 238 17.84 -13.53 16.25
C ASP A 238 16.91 -14.64 16.74
N ASN A 239 15.85 -15.00 15.99
CA ASN A 239 14.83 -15.95 16.42
C ASN A 239 14.58 -17.05 15.38
N PRO A 240 14.82 -18.34 15.71
CA PRO A 240 14.71 -19.43 14.74
C PRO A 240 13.28 -19.72 14.26
N ASN A 241 12.27 -19.21 14.95
CA ASN A 241 10.86 -19.32 14.58
C ASN A 241 10.27 -18.00 14.07
N VAL A 242 11.12 -17.09 13.59
CA VAL A 242 10.74 -15.88 12.88
C VAL A 242 11.39 -15.91 11.50
N THR A 243 10.58 -15.84 10.45
CA THR A 243 11.02 -15.77 9.05
C THR A 243 10.68 -14.40 8.48
N LEU A 244 11.66 -13.77 7.84
CA LEU A 244 11.46 -12.53 7.09
C LEU A 244 10.76 -12.83 5.76
N VAL A 245 9.76 -12.01 5.40
CA VAL A 245 9.18 -11.97 4.06
C VAL A 245 9.59 -10.64 3.40
N ASP A 246 10.27 -10.70 2.25
CA ASP A 246 10.85 -9.51 1.60
C ASP A 246 9.87 -8.81 0.63
N ILE A 247 8.88 -8.12 1.20
CA ILE A 247 7.93 -7.30 0.43
C ILE A 247 8.61 -6.03 -0.12
N HIS A 248 9.64 -5.52 0.56
CA HIS A 248 10.45 -4.39 0.09
C HIS A 248 11.15 -4.71 -1.23
N GLY A 249 11.86 -5.84 -1.29
CA GLY A 249 12.51 -6.32 -2.51
C GLY A 249 11.52 -6.58 -3.63
N TYR A 250 10.35 -7.14 -3.32
CA TYR A 250 9.29 -7.37 -4.30
C TYR A 250 8.78 -6.07 -4.94
N LEU A 251 8.43 -5.05 -4.14
CA LEU A 251 8.01 -3.75 -4.70
C LEU A 251 9.14 -3.10 -5.51
N ASN A 252 10.39 -3.15 -5.06
CA ASN A 252 11.51 -2.60 -5.84
C ASN A 252 11.67 -3.30 -7.19
N SER A 253 11.43 -4.61 -7.26
CA SER A 253 11.44 -5.36 -8.52
C SER A 253 10.36 -4.86 -9.48
N VAL A 254 9.17 -4.54 -8.96
CA VAL A 254 8.07 -3.94 -9.75
C VAL A 254 8.43 -2.53 -10.23
N VAL A 255 8.97 -1.68 -9.35
CA VAL A 255 9.42 -0.32 -9.70
C VAL A 255 10.49 -0.36 -10.80
N ASN A 256 11.37 -1.36 -10.78
CA ASN A 256 12.42 -1.54 -11.78
C ASN A 256 11.94 -2.25 -13.07
N GLY A 257 10.65 -2.61 -13.19
CA GLY A 257 10.10 -3.30 -14.35
C GLY A 257 10.59 -4.75 -14.51
N GLU A 258 10.93 -5.41 -13.41
CA GLU A 258 11.48 -6.77 -13.39
C GLU A 258 10.40 -7.86 -13.21
N VAL A 259 9.14 -7.46 -13.02
CA VAL A 259 8.00 -8.37 -12.81
C VAL A 259 7.09 -8.29 -14.03
N SER A 260 6.90 -9.42 -14.71
CA SER A 260 6.02 -9.54 -15.88
C SER A 260 4.93 -10.58 -15.65
N ILE A 261 3.76 -10.34 -16.24
CA ILE A 261 2.64 -11.27 -16.30
C ILE A 261 2.28 -11.45 -17.77
N GLY A 262 2.56 -12.64 -18.32
CA GLY A 262 2.52 -12.82 -19.77
C GLY A 262 3.49 -11.86 -20.48
N ASP A 263 2.93 -11.02 -21.37
CA ASP A 263 3.69 -10.01 -22.12
C ASP A 263 3.69 -8.62 -21.43
N ASP A 264 2.92 -8.45 -20.35
CA ASP A 264 2.78 -7.18 -19.65
C ASP A 264 3.83 -7.03 -18.54
N VAL A 265 4.35 -5.82 -18.37
CA VAL A 265 5.26 -5.47 -17.27
C VAL A 265 4.45 -4.81 -16.17
N LEU A 266 4.50 -5.39 -14.97
CA LEU A 266 3.90 -4.81 -13.78
C LEU A 266 4.71 -3.57 -13.38
N THR A 267 4.02 -2.45 -13.14
CA THR A 267 4.65 -1.20 -12.68
C THR A 267 3.93 -0.65 -11.46
N ARG A 268 4.58 0.27 -10.75
CA ARG A 268 3.96 0.98 -9.62
C ARG A 268 2.94 2.04 -10.04
N THR A 269 2.77 2.31 -11.34
CA THR A 269 1.94 3.42 -11.82
C THR A 269 0.47 3.02 -11.86
N PHE A 270 -0.45 3.97 -11.97
CA PHE A 270 -1.82 3.64 -12.36
C PHE A 270 -1.82 2.93 -13.72
N GLY A 271 -2.75 1.98 -13.88
CA GLY A 271 -2.75 1.03 -15.02
C GLY A 271 -1.63 -0.01 -15.00
N GLY A 272 -0.62 0.17 -14.14
CA GLY A 272 0.55 -0.71 -14.01
C GLY A 272 0.28 -2.04 -13.30
N GLY A 273 -0.94 -2.25 -12.83
CA GLY A 273 -1.38 -3.52 -12.26
C GLY A 273 -0.91 -3.83 -10.84
N PHE A 274 -0.07 -3.03 -10.20
CA PHE A 274 0.38 -3.28 -8.82
C PHE A 274 -0.50 -2.63 -7.74
N PHE A 275 -0.95 -1.40 -7.97
CA PHE A 275 -1.77 -0.62 -7.04
C PHE A 275 -3.21 -0.44 -7.55
N SER A 276 -4.14 -0.29 -6.62
CA SER A 276 -5.50 0.16 -6.88
C SER A 276 -5.57 1.69 -7.07
N LEU A 277 -6.75 2.22 -7.42
CA LEU A 277 -6.98 3.64 -7.75
C LEU A 277 -6.65 4.65 -6.63
N ASP A 278 -6.56 4.23 -5.37
CA ASP A 278 -6.14 5.14 -4.30
C ASP A 278 -4.63 5.34 -4.22
N GLY A 279 -3.87 4.57 -5.01
CA GLY A 279 -2.43 4.66 -5.12
C GLY A 279 -1.64 4.11 -3.93
N VAL A 280 -2.32 3.51 -2.94
CA VAL A 280 -1.73 3.01 -1.68
C VAL A 280 -1.98 1.53 -1.51
N HIS A 281 -3.24 1.10 -1.64
CA HIS A 281 -3.62 -0.31 -1.51
C HIS A 281 -3.30 -1.05 -2.81
N LEU A 282 -2.87 -2.30 -2.67
CA LEU A 282 -2.52 -3.13 -3.81
C LEU A 282 -3.76 -3.44 -4.66
N SER A 283 -3.57 -3.66 -5.96
CA SER A 283 -4.58 -4.27 -6.83
C SER A 283 -4.80 -5.73 -6.44
N HIS A 284 -5.73 -6.43 -7.11
CA HIS A 284 -5.88 -7.88 -6.89
C HIS A 284 -4.58 -8.62 -7.23
N THR A 285 -3.93 -8.24 -8.32
CA THR A 285 -2.66 -8.79 -8.80
C THR A 285 -1.51 -8.45 -7.86
N GLY A 286 -1.45 -7.21 -7.35
CA GLY A 286 -0.49 -6.80 -6.34
C GLY A 286 -0.61 -7.62 -5.06
N TYR A 287 -1.84 -7.80 -4.54
CA TYR A 287 -2.09 -8.67 -3.38
C TYR A 287 -1.74 -10.13 -3.66
N ALA A 288 -2.03 -10.66 -4.86
CA ALA A 288 -1.67 -12.03 -5.24
C ALA A 288 -0.14 -12.22 -5.30
N GLY A 289 0.58 -11.23 -5.81
CA GLY A 289 2.04 -11.20 -5.81
C GLY A 289 2.64 -11.15 -4.41
N ALA A 290 2.15 -10.24 -3.56
CA ALA A 290 2.56 -10.17 -2.16
C ALA A 290 2.26 -11.48 -1.41
N ALA A 291 1.10 -12.10 -1.66
CA ALA A 291 0.77 -13.41 -1.11
C ALA A 291 1.73 -14.50 -1.59
N ASN A 292 2.19 -14.44 -2.85
CA ASN A 292 3.20 -15.37 -3.36
C ASN A 292 4.54 -15.23 -2.64
N GLU A 293 4.96 -14.04 -2.22
CA GLU A 293 6.15 -13.87 -1.37
C GLU A 293 6.00 -14.56 -0.01
N PHE A 294 4.84 -14.41 0.65
CA PHE A 294 4.55 -15.16 1.87
C PHE A 294 4.54 -16.67 1.65
N ILE A 295 3.92 -17.14 0.55
CA ILE A 295 3.81 -18.57 0.23
C ILE A 295 5.19 -19.19 -0.03
N LYS A 296 6.10 -18.47 -0.70
CA LYS A 296 7.48 -18.92 -0.92
C LYS A 296 8.17 -19.17 0.42
N GLU A 297 8.17 -18.18 1.31
CA GLU A 297 8.80 -18.30 2.62
C GLU A 297 8.15 -19.39 3.49
N LEU A 298 6.82 -19.52 3.45
CA LEU A 298 6.08 -20.59 4.14
C LEU A 298 6.52 -21.99 3.68
N ASN A 299 6.72 -22.17 2.39
CA ASN A 299 7.17 -23.45 1.83
C ASN A 299 8.65 -23.72 2.14
N ASP A 300 9.48 -22.68 2.15
CA ASP A 300 10.92 -22.79 2.40
C ASP A 300 11.27 -22.93 3.89
N ALA A 301 10.36 -22.57 4.80
CA ALA A 301 10.51 -22.71 6.25
C ALA A 301 10.59 -24.17 6.77
N GLY A 302 10.54 -25.17 5.89
CA GLY A 302 10.66 -26.58 6.27
C GLY A 302 9.44 -27.14 6.98
N LEU A 303 8.29 -26.47 6.88
CA LEU A 303 7.02 -26.84 7.51
C LEU A 303 6.24 -27.91 6.73
N GLY A 304 6.66 -28.22 5.48
CA GLY A 304 6.02 -29.24 4.64
C GLY A 304 4.63 -28.84 4.13
N LEU A 305 4.36 -27.54 3.95
CA LEU A 305 3.04 -27.03 3.58
C LEU A 305 2.70 -27.22 2.09
N ASP A 306 3.71 -27.14 1.22
CA ASP A 306 3.61 -27.23 -0.26
C ASP A 306 2.46 -26.37 -0.84
N ILE A 307 2.22 -25.19 -0.28
CA ILE A 307 1.11 -24.31 -0.69
C ILE A 307 1.36 -23.88 -2.14
N PRO A 308 0.40 -24.09 -3.06
CA PRO A 308 0.56 -23.63 -4.44
C PRO A 308 0.58 -22.09 -4.46
N LEU A 309 1.43 -21.53 -5.30
CA LEU A 309 1.40 -20.10 -5.61
C LEU A 309 0.06 -19.73 -6.26
N THR A 310 -0.37 -18.51 -6.03
CA THR A 310 -1.47 -17.88 -6.76
C THR A 310 -1.08 -17.75 -8.23
N ASP A 311 -2.00 -18.11 -9.10
CA ASP A 311 -1.89 -17.95 -10.55
C ASP A 311 -2.05 -16.47 -10.92
N LEU A 312 -0.93 -15.78 -11.14
CA LEU A 312 -0.93 -14.34 -11.41
C LEU A 312 -1.54 -14.01 -12.77
N GLU A 313 -1.38 -14.85 -13.79
CA GLU A 313 -2.01 -14.63 -15.10
C GLU A 313 -3.54 -14.70 -14.99
N ALA A 314 -4.05 -15.67 -14.24
CA ALA A 314 -5.49 -15.80 -14.02
C ALA A 314 -6.07 -14.64 -13.18
N VAL A 315 -5.31 -14.11 -12.22
CA VAL A 315 -5.72 -12.94 -11.43
C VAL A 315 -5.69 -11.67 -12.29
N TRP A 316 -4.60 -11.48 -13.04
CA TRP A 316 -4.39 -10.34 -13.93
C TRP A 316 -5.51 -10.20 -14.97
N ALA A 317 -5.89 -11.32 -15.60
CA ALA A 317 -6.97 -11.34 -16.59
C ALA A 317 -8.35 -10.89 -16.06
N GLY A 318 -8.54 -10.85 -14.75
CA GLY A 318 -9.76 -10.37 -14.10
C GLY A 318 -9.54 -9.19 -13.15
N ASP A 319 -8.37 -8.55 -13.20
CA ASP A 319 -8.04 -7.43 -12.34
C ASP A 319 -8.72 -6.15 -12.87
N PRO A 320 -9.58 -5.48 -12.09
CA PRO A 320 -10.21 -4.22 -12.51
C PRO A 320 -9.23 -3.05 -12.63
N TYR A 321 -7.98 -3.23 -12.21
CA TYR A 321 -6.91 -2.23 -12.30
C TYR A 321 -5.88 -2.55 -13.41
N HIS A 322 -6.29 -3.35 -14.40
CA HIS A 322 -5.57 -3.57 -15.64
C HIS A 322 -6.00 -2.55 -16.69
N ASP A 323 -5.03 -1.86 -17.28
CA ASP A 323 -5.15 -0.92 -18.40
C ASP A 323 -4.99 -1.69 -19.73
N HIS A 324 -6.07 -1.87 -20.47
CA HIS A 324 -6.11 -2.73 -21.66
C HIS A 324 -5.80 -1.98 -22.95
N ASP A 325 -6.05 -0.68 -23.01
CA ASP A 325 -5.81 0.13 -24.21
C ASP A 325 -4.48 0.91 -24.19
N GLY A 326 -3.82 0.96 -23.03
CA GLY A 326 -2.49 1.51 -22.81
C GLY A 326 -2.47 3.02 -22.58
N ASP A 327 -3.59 3.65 -22.24
CA ASP A 327 -3.69 5.09 -21.95
C ASP A 327 -3.22 5.48 -20.53
N GLY A 328 -2.96 4.48 -19.67
CA GLY A 328 -2.50 4.64 -18.30
C GLY A 328 -3.60 4.74 -17.24
N PHE A 329 -4.87 4.77 -17.65
CA PHE A 329 -6.02 4.76 -16.78
C PHE A 329 -6.66 3.37 -16.75
N VAL A 330 -7.60 3.17 -15.82
CA VAL A 330 -8.23 1.86 -15.60
C VAL A 330 -9.72 2.02 -15.34
N PRO A 331 -10.55 1.04 -15.71
CA PRO A 331 -11.99 1.10 -15.50
C PRO A 331 -12.36 1.03 -14.01
N GLY A 332 -11.48 0.44 -13.19
CA GLY A 332 -11.75 0.20 -11.78
C GLY A 332 -12.80 -0.89 -11.57
N PRO A 333 -13.24 -1.12 -10.32
CA PRO A 333 -14.14 -2.21 -10.00
C PRO A 333 -15.53 -2.00 -10.62
N ALA A 334 -16.18 -3.09 -11.00
CA ALA A 334 -17.52 -3.06 -11.61
C ALA A 334 -18.58 -2.34 -10.75
N ASP A 335 -18.42 -2.32 -9.42
CA ASP A 335 -19.21 -1.50 -8.52
C ASP A 335 -18.39 -0.32 -7.99
N LEU A 336 -18.43 0.81 -8.67
CA LEU A 336 -17.70 2.03 -8.29
C LEU A 336 -18.13 2.64 -6.94
N ARG A 337 -19.19 2.12 -6.30
CA ARG A 337 -19.58 2.58 -4.94
C ARG A 337 -18.65 2.06 -3.85
N ILE A 338 -17.77 1.11 -4.17
CA ILE A 338 -16.80 0.54 -3.22
C ILE A 338 -15.48 1.30 -3.17
N ILE A 339 -15.25 2.24 -4.10
CA ILE A 339 -14.11 3.15 -4.08
C ILE A 339 -14.54 4.53 -3.57
N ASP A 340 -13.58 5.35 -3.17
CA ASP A 340 -13.84 6.73 -2.79
C ASP A 340 -14.55 7.45 -3.96
N PRO A 341 -15.70 8.12 -3.74
CA PRO A 341 -16.37 8.89 -4.78
C PRO A 341 -15.46 9.93 -5.47
N MET A 342 -14.42 10.42 -4.79
CA MET A 342 -13.41 11.27 -5.39
C MET A 342 -12.60 10.59 -6.49
N LEU A 343 -12.48 9.26 -6.50
CA LEU A 343 -11.69 8.52 -7.48
C LEU A 343 -12.51 8.12 -8.71
N VAL A 344 -13.84 8.19 -8.63
CA VAL A 344 -14.72 7.82 -9.76
C VAL A 344 -14.43 8.63 -11.03
N PRO A 345 -14.20 9.96 -10.98
CA PRO A 345 -13.84 10.68 -12.20
C PRO A 345 -12.43 10.37 -12.73
N PHE A 346 -11.64 9.54 -12.03
CA PHE A 346 -10.30 9.10 -12.46
C PHE A 346 -10.32 7.77 -13.19
N THR A 347 -11.46 7.07 -13.21
CA THR A 347 -11.61 5.83 -13.96
C THR A 347 -11.72 6.09 -15.45
N ASP A 348 -11.21 5.17 -16.24
CA ASP A 348 -11.41 5.11 -17.67
C ASP A 348 -12.88 4.75 -18.00
N PRO A 349 -13.60 5.57 -18.78
CA PRO A 349 -14.95 5.28 -19.24
C PRO A 349 -15.05 4.15 -20.29
N ASP A 350 -14.02 3.91 -21.10
CA ASP A 350 -13.98 2.90 -22.16
C ASP A 350 -12.55 2.40 -22.43
N ASP A 351 -12.13 1.41 -21.64
CA ASP A 351 -10.83 0.71 -21.66
C ASP A 351 -10.63 -0.21 -22.90
N ASN A 352 -11.17 0.23 -24.04
CA ASN A 352 -10.90 -0.31 -25.37
C ASN A 352 -10.58 0.80 -26.39
N ASP A 353 -10.59 2.06 -25.97
CA ASP A 353 -10.40 3.24 -26.83
C ASP A 353 -9.55 4.29 -26.13
N VAL A 354 -8.25 4.28 -26.44
CA VAL A 354 -7.21 5.22 -25.98
C VAL A 354 -7.56 6.71 -26.15
N GLY A 355 -8.59 7.04 -26.94
CA GLY A 355 -9.11 8.41 -27.08
C GLY A 355 -10.12 8.84 -26.01
N THR A 356 -10.60 7.91 -25.18
CA THR A 356 -11.67 8.13 -24.20
C THR A 356 -11.10 8.37 -22.81
N LEU A 357 -10.74 9.63 -22.53
CA LEU A 357 -10.03 9.96 -21.29
C LEU A 357 -10.95 10.15 -20.08
N PRO A 358 -10.44 9.94 -18.84
CA PRO A 358 -11.22 10.12 -17.61
C PRO A 358 -11.83 11.51 -17.41
N GLY A 359 -12.84 11.58 -16.55
CA GLY A 359 -13.52 12.82 -16.17
C GLY A 359 -12.58 13.88 -15.59
N TYR A 360 -11.57 13.48 -14.82
CA TYR A 360 -10.53 14.38 -14.32
C TYR A 360 -9.70 15.00 -15.44
N VAL A 361 -9.48 14.29 -16.54
CA VAL A 361 -8.71 14.76 -17.70
C VAL A 361 -9.57 15.61 -18.64
N THR A 362 -10.83 15.22 -18.87
CA THR A 362 -11.74 15.89 -19.83
C THR A 362 -12.59 17.01 -19.23
N GLY A 363 -12.96 16.90 -17.95
CA GLY A 363 -13.59 17.95 -17.14
C GLY A 363 -15.06 17.68 -16.95
N THR A 364 -15.43 16.45 -17.25
CA THR A 364 -16.78 15.93 -17.34
C THR A 364 -17.01 14.97 -16.17
N GLY A 365 -18.27 14.72 -15.81
CA GLY A 365 -18.60 13.65 -14.84
C GLY A 365 -18.12 13.88 -13.39
N LEU A 366 -17.73 15.10 -13.00
CA LEU A 366 -17.17 15.39 -11.66
C LEU A 366 -18.17 15.27 -10.49
N GLY A 367 -19.45 14.97 -10.75
CA GLY A 367 -20.41 14.52 -9.73
C GLY A 367 -20.87 15.58 -8.72
N CYS A 368 -20.97 16.85 -9.12
CA CYS A 368 -21.32 17.97 -8.21
C CYS A 368 -22.69 18.60 -8.50
N GLU A 369 -23.60 17.88 -9.16
CA GLU A 369 -25.03 18.19 -9.25
C GLU A 369 -25.88 17.20 -8.45
#